data_AF-A0A3P1W2H1-F1
#
_entry.id   AF-A0A3P1W2H1-F1
#
_cell.length_a   1.000
_cell.length_b   1.000
_cell.length_c   1.000
_cell.angle_alpha   90.00
_cell.angle_beta   90.00
_cell.angle_gamma   90.00
#
_symmetry.space_group_name_H-M   'P 1'
#
loop_
_entity.id
_entity.type
_entity.pdbx_description
1 polymer ?
#
loop_
_entity_poly.entity_id
_entity_poly.type
_entity_poly.pdbx_seq_one_letter_code
_entity_poly.pdbx_strand_id
1 'polypeptide(L)'
;MQIIGRGMQFLLTGICLLIKIIINVFWKLYIFVIGILLFFTVLMNINSWKLFWEFLFLGFQVLVAGFLTDFVNSWTGKIFGNILNEEEEDKDIFEKYKKQFFYQNKRSEYNSEQSNYSSSGYSNYSGYSEYKENKYENYSKARDDIVKKYEEYLEYFGINTKMKITLKIIKKAYKTKIKEVHPDKNPGKDTTEETVKVNEIKEFLDINLEYYLMKRGF
;
A
#
# COMPACT_ATOMS: atom_id res chain seq x y z
N MET A 1 -23.39 7.27 2.39
CA MET A 1 -23.71 6.16 1.46
C MET A 1 -22.74 4.99 1.60
N GLN A 2 -21.42 5.20 1.59
CA GLN A 2 -20.43 4.10 1.62
C GLN A 2 -20.56 3.16 2.84
N ILE A 3 -20.78 3.69 4.06
CA ILE A 3 -20.96 2.87 5.27
C ILE A 3 -22.19 1.96 5.17
N ILE A 4 -23.29 2.47 4.61
CA ILE A 4 -24.53 1.73 4.41
C ILE A 4 -24.33 0.65 3.33
N GLY A 5 -23.62 0.98 2.24
CA GLY A 5 -23.26 0.02 1.19
C GLY A 5 -22.38 -1.13 1.70
N ARG A 6 -21.34 -0.81 2.49
CA ARG A 6 -20.46 -1.80 3.13
C ARG A 6 -21.21 -2.68 4.14
N GLY A 7 -22.12 -2.08 4.92
CA GLY A 7 -23.00 -2.84 5.82
C GLY A 7 -23.92 -3.81 5.08
N MET A 8 -24.47 -3.38 3.94
CA MET A 8 -25.33 -4.23 3.10
C MET A 8 -24.54 -5.36 2.43
N GLN A 9 -23.32 -5.09 1.95
CA GLN A 9 -22.41 -6.11 1.43
C GLN A 9 -22.04 -7.15 2.50
N PHE A 10 -21.74 -6.71 3.73
CA PHE A 10 -21.43 -7.61 4.84
C PHE A 10 -22.62 -8.51 5.19
N LEU A 11 -23.84 -7.97 5.22
CA LEU A 11 -25.04 -8.77 5.47
C LEU A 11 -25.30 -9.79 4.36
N LEU A 12 -25.19 -9.38 3.09
CA LEU A 12 -25.43 -10.27 1.94
C LEU A 12 -24.40 -11.39 1.86
N THR A 13 -23.12 -11.08 2.04
CA THR A 13 -22.04 -12.08 2.07
C THR A 13 -22.17 -13.00 3.29
N GLY A 14 -22.55 -12.46 4.45
CA GLY A 14 -22.85 -13.25 5.66
C GLY A 14 -23.99 -14.24 5.45
N ILE A 15 -25.09 -13.82 4.83
CA ILE A 15 -26.23 -14.69 4.49
C ILE A 15 -25.78 -15.78 3.50
N CYS A 16 -25.02 -15.44 2.47
CA CYS A 16 -24.49 -16.41 1.51
C CYS A 16 -23.59 -17.46 2.19
N LEU A 17 -22.75 -17.06 3.14
CA LEU A 17 -21.91 -17.98 3.91
C LEU A 17 -22.75 -18.95 4.76
N LEU A 18 -23.79 -18.46 5.44
CA LEU A 18 -24.70 -19.33 6.20
C LEU A 18 -25.40 -20.34 5.30
N ILE A 19 -25.94 -19.89 4.15
CA ILE A 19 -26.55 -20.77 3.15
C ILE A 19 -25.55 -21.81 2.66
N LYS A 20 -24.30 -21.42 2.42
CA LYS A 20 -23.23 -22.33 1.97
C LYS A 20 -22.89 -23.41 3.01
N ILE A 21 -22.86 -23.05 4.30
CA ILE A 21 -22.68 -24.03 5.38
C ILE A 21 -23.82 -25.04 5.36
N ILE A 22 -25.06 -24.57 5.23
CA ILE A 22 -26.26 -25.42 5.16
C ILE A 22 -26.17 -26.38 3.96
N ILE A 23 -25.88 -25.85 2.76
CA ILE A 23 -25.72 -26.66 1.54
C ILE A 23 -24.63 -27.73 1.72
N ASN A 24 -23.51 -27.39 2.35
CA ASN A 24 -22.41 -28.34 2.57
C ASN A 24 -22.80 -29.47 3.54
N VAL A 25 -23.56 -29.16 4.59
CA VAL A 25 -24.13 -30.17 5.49
C VAL A 25 -25.09 -31.10 4.73
N PHE A 26 -26.00 -30.53 3.93
CA PHE A 26 -26.92 -31.31 3.10
C PHE A 26 -26.18 -32.18 2.07
N TRP A 27 -25.12 -31.68 1.45
CA TRP A 27 -24.30 -32.43 0.50
C TRP A 27 -23.63 -33.65 1.16
N LYS A 28 -23.05 -33.48 2.35
CA LYS A 28 -22.45 -34.58 3.11
C LYS A 28 -23.49 -35.62 3.52
N LEU A 29 -24.65 -35.17 4.00
CA LEU A 29 -25.77 -36.08 4.33
C LEU A 29 -26.26 -36.83 3.10
N TYR A 30 -26.40 -36.15 1.96
CA TYR A 30 -26.79 -36.75 0.70
C TYR A 30 -25.81 -37.86 0.27
N ILE A 31 -24.50 -37.60 0.31
CA ILE A 31 -23.46 -38.60 0.00
C ILE A 31 -23.51 -39.78 0.99
N PHE A 32 -23.76 -39.52 2.27
CA PHE A 32 -23.89 -40.58 3.27
C PHE A 32 -25.11 -41.47 2.99
N VAL A 33 -26.27 -40.87 2.72
CA VAL A 33 -27.52 -41.59 2.43
C VAL A 33 -27.41 -42.39 1.12
N ILE A 34 -26.83 -41.81 0.07
CA ILE A 34 -26.67 -42.53 -1.21
C ILE A 34 -25.72 -43.72 -1.04
N GLY A 35 -24.66 -43.59 -0.22
CA GLY A 35 -23.77 -44.70 0.11
C GLY A 35 -24.50 -45.87 0.79
N ILE A 36 -25.37 -45.58 1.76
CA ILE A 36 -26.19 -46.60 2.42
C ILE A 36 -27.16 -47.25 1.43
N LEU A 37 -27.84 -46.47 0.61
CA LEU A 37 -28.79 -46.99 -0.38
C LEU A 37 -28.12 -47.88 -1.42
N LEU A 38 -26.94 -47.49 -1.92
CA LEU A 38 -26.16 -48.30 -2.84
C LEU A 38 -25.70 -49.61 -2.17
N PHE A 39 -25.29 -49.56 -0.90
CA PHE A 39 -24.92 -50.77 -0.15
C PHE A 39 -26.10 -51.76 -0.02
N PHE A 40 -27.29 -51.28 0.37
CA PHE A 40 -28.47 -52.14 0.52
C PHE A 40 -29.02 -52.66 -0.81
N THR A 41 -29.01 -51.85 -1.88
CA THR A 41 -29.47 -52.30 -3.20
C THR A 41 -28.60 -53.42 -3.76
N VAL A 42 -27.28 -53.37 -3.53
CA VAL A 42 -26.34 -54.45 -3.88
C VAL A 42 -26.57 -55.68 -2.99
N LEU A 43 -26.68 -55.51 -1.66
CA LEU A 43 -26.88 -56.62 -0.71
C LEU A 43 -28.17 -57.41 -0.99
N MET A 44 -29.25 -56.71 -1.32
CA MET A 44 -30.59 -57.28 -1.51
C MET A 44 -30.92 -57.59 -2.98
N ASN A 45 -29.97 -57.36 -3.91
CA ASN A 45 -30.14 -57.54 -5.36
C ASN A 45 -31.41 -56.87 -5.92
N ILE A 46 -31.70 -55.64 -5.47
CA ILE A 46 -32.91 -54.92 -5.86
C ILE A 46 -32.60 -54.03 -7.07
N ASN A 47 -33.32 -54.23 -8.18
CA ASN A 47 -33.21 -53.37 -9.35
C ASN A 47 -34.00 -52.05 -9.15
N SER A 48 -33.37 -51.09 -8.49
CA SER A 48 -33.97 -49.81 -8.09
C SER A 48 -33.56 -48.64 -9.00
N TRP A 49 -33.52 -48.85 -10.32
CA TRP A 49 -33.05 -47.85 -11.28
C TRP A 49 -33.83 -46.52 -11.23
N LYS A 50 -35.14 -46.58 -10.98
CA LYS A 50 -35.98 -45.37 -10.81
C LYS A 50 -35.55 -44.54 -9.59
N LEU A 51 -35.31 -45.21 -8.45
CA LEU A 51 -34.85 -44.54 -7.23
C LEU A 51 -33.47 -43.90 -7.44
N PHE A 52 -32.58 -44.56 -8.19
CA PHE A 52 -31.27 -44.00 -8.53
C PHE A 52 -31.39 -42.65 -9.28
N TRP A 53 -32.26 -42.55 -10.27
CA TRP A 53 -32.48 -41.29 -11.00
C TRP A 53 -33.10 -40.19 -10.14
N GLU A 54 -34.07 -40.53 -9.29
CA GLU A 54 -34.67 -39.57 -8.35
C GLU A 54 -33.64 -39.03 -7.37
N PHE A 55 -32.76 -39.89 -6.84
CA PHE A 55 -31.65 -39.46 -5.99
C PHE A 55 -30.63 -38.61 -6.75
N LEU A 56 -30.25 -38.98 -7.98
CA LEU A 56 -29.34 -38.14 -8.79
C LEU A 56 -29.92 -36.75 -9.03
N PHE A 57 -31.23 -36.63 -9.29
CA PHE A 57 -31.87 -35.35 -9.49
C PHE A 57 -31.82 -34.47 -8.22
N LEU A 58 -32.04 -35.06 -7.04
CA LEU A 58 -31.85 -34.34 -5.76
C LEU A 58 -30.40 -33.85 -5.59
N GLY A 59 -29.42 -34.69 -5.92
CA GLY A 59 -28.01 -34.31 -5.90
C GLY A 59 -27.69 -33.15 -6.84
N PHE A 60 -28.28 -33.19 -8.04
CA PHE A 60 -28.16 -32.10 -9.02
C PHE A 60 -28.76 -30.78 -8.49
N GLN A 61 -29.92 -30.83 -7.83
CA GLN A 61 -30.52 -29.64 -7.21
C GLN A 61 -29.61 -29.02 -6.14
N VAL A 62 -28.99 -29.84 -5.29
CA VAL A 62 -28.04 -29.37 -4.27
C VAL A 62 -26.78 -28.75 -4.91
N LEU A 63 -26.28 -29.35 -5.99
CA LEU A 63 -25.15 -28.78 -6.75
C LEU A 63 -25.50 -27.42 -7.38
N VAL A 64 -26.67 -27.32 -8.01
CA VAL A 64 -27.15 -26.06 -8.59
C VAL A 64 -27.31 -24.99 -7.51
N ALA A 65 -27.87 -25.33 -6.34
CA ALA A 65 -27.98 -24.41 -5.22
C ALA A 65 -26.60 -23.92 -4.73
N GLY A 66 -25.61 -24.81 -4.65
CA GLY A 66 -24.23 -24.45 -4.30
C GLY A 66 -23.62 -23.48 -5.31
N PHE A 67 -23.75 -23.79 -6.60
CA PHE A 67 -23.27 -22.94 -7.68
C PHE A 67 -23.93 -21.55 -7.67
N LEU A 68 -25.26 -21.49 -7.50
CA LEU A 68 -25.99 -20.22 -7.43
C LEU A 68 -25.54 -19.37 -6.24
N THR A 69 -25.28 -19.99 -5.10
CA THR A 69 -24.78 -19.28 -3.90
C THR A 69 -23.41 -18.66 -4.17
N ASP A 70 -22.50 -19.40 -4.82
CA ASP A 70 -21.18 -18.88 -5.20
C ASP A 70 -21.26 -17.79 -6.27
N PHE A 71 -22.16 -17.94 -7.24
CA PHE A 71 -22.42 -16.94 -8.27
C PHE A 71 -22.94 -15.64 -7.65
N VAL A 72 -23.95 -15.71 -6.79
CA VAL A 72 -24.50 -14.54 -6.08
C VAL A 72 -23.42 -13.87 -5.24
N ASN A 73 -22.60 -14.64 -4.52
CA ASN A 73 -21.53 -14.09 -3.69
C ASN A 73 -20.42 -13.40 -4.52
N SER A 74 -20.09 -13.93 -5.70
CA SER A 74 -19.15 -13.26 -6.61
C SER A 74 -19.75 -12.00 -7.24
N TRP A 75 -21.04 -12.06 -7.58
CA TRP A 75 -21.76 -10.95 -8.19
C TRP A 75 -21.96 -9.79 -7.21
N THR A 76 -22.29 -10.08 -5.95
CA THR A 76 -22.35 -9.05 -4.89
C THR A 76 -21.00 -8.36 -4.74
N GLY A 77 -19.90 -9.10 -4.65
CA GLY A 77 -18.56 -8.52 -4.59
C GLY A 77 -18.25 -7.55 -5.74
N LYS A 78 -18.58 -7.93 -6.99
CA LYS A 78 -18.38 -7.08 -8.17
C LYS A 78 -19.25 -5.83 -8.18
N ILE A 79 -20.51 -5.96 -7.81
CA ILE A 79 -21.45 -4.81 -7.77
C ILE A 79 -21.04 -3.83 -6.70
N PHE A 80 -20.75 -4.30 -5.48
CA PHE A 80 -20.34 -3.41 -4.40
C PHE A 80 -18.98 -2.79 -4.69
N GLY A 81 -18.01 -3.53 -5.27
CA GLY A 81 -16.73 -2.98 -5.69
C GLY A 81 -16.87 -1.83 -6.71
N ASN A 82 -17.76 -2.00 -7.71
CA ASN A 82 -18.04 -0.94 -8.69
C ASN A 82 -18.84 0.23 -8.11
N ILE A 83 -19.83 -0.02 -7.24
CA ILE A 83 -20.68 1.04 -6.64
C ILE A 83 -19.92 1.86 -5.60
N LEU A 84 -19.02 1.22 -4.86
CA LEU A 84 -18.25 1.85 -3.78
C LEU A 84 -16.91 2.43 -4.27
N ASN A 85 -16.58 2.24 -5.55
CA ASN A 85 -15.32 2.66 -6.16
C ASN A 85 -14.10 2.15 -5.36
N GLU A 86 -14.21 0.91 -4.86
CA GLU A 86 -13.20 0.30 -3.98
C GLU A 86 -11.85 0.15 -4.68
N GLU A 87 -11.80 0.03 -6.02
CA GLU A 87 -10.53 -0.01 -6.75
C GLU A 87 -9.69 1.27 -6.63
N GLU A 88 -10.30 2.45 -6.56
CA GLU A 88 -9.56 3.71 -6.40
C GLU A 88 -9.14 3.93 -4.94
N GLU A 89 -10.02 3.62 -3.99
CA GLU A 89 -9.68 3.67 -2.56
C GLU A 89 -8.60 2.64 -2.19
N ASP A 90 -8.70 1.41 -2.69
CA ASP A 90 -7.71 0.35 -2.42
C ASP A 90 -6.35 0.68 -3.05
N LYS A 91 -6.31 1.32 -4.23
CA LYS A 91 -5.06 1.82 -4.81
C LYS A 91 -4.44 2.92 -3.96
N ASP A 92 -5.23 3.88 -3.46
CA ASP A 92 -4.72 4.94 -2.59
C ASP A 92 -4.28 4.40 -1.23
N ILE A 93 -5.03 3.46 -0.64
CA ILE A 93 -4.69 2.78 0.61
C ILE A 93 -3.42 1.95 0.42
N PHE A 94 -3.31 1.18 -0.66
CA PHE A 94 -2.12 0.39 -0.97
C PHE A 94 -0.89 1.27 -1.20
N GLU A 95 -1.03 2.37 -1.95
CA GLU A 95 0.01 3.39 -2.11
C GLU A 95 0.45 3.96 -0.75
N LYS A 96 -0.51 4.27 0.13
CA LYS A 96 -0.27 4.81 1.47
C LYS A 96 0.43 3.80 2.38
N TYR A 97 0.02 2.53 2.37
CA TYR A 97 0.66 1.45 3.12
C TYR A 97 2.07 1.16 2.60
N LYS A 98 2.23 1.07 1.28
CA LYS A 98 3.53 0.91 0.62
C LYS A 98 4.47 2.02 1.08
N LYS A 99 4.01 3.27 0.99
CA LYS A 99 4.76 4.44 1.48
C LYS A 99 5.12 4.29 2.97
N GLN A 100 4.15 3.99 3.85
CA GLN A 100 4.42 3.82 5.28
C GLN A 100 5.43 2.72 5.59
N PHE A 101 5.32 1.56 4.93
CA PHE A 101 6.25 0.45 5.07
C PHE A 101 7.67 0.84 4.63
N PHE A 102 7.79 1.54 3.50
CA PHE A 102 9.07 2.08 3.04
C PHE A 102 9.64 3.12 4.00
N TYR A 103 8.83 4.05 4.52
CA TYR A 103 9.29 5.04 5.50
C TYR A 103 9.72 4.39 6.82
N GLN A 104 9.03 3.34 7.27
CA GLN A 104 9.37 2.64 8.51
C GLN A 104 10.67 1.83 8.36
N ASN A 105 10.83 1.08 7.26
CA ASN A 105 12.07 0.36 6.97
C ASN A 105 13.25 1.29 6.74
N LYS A 106 13.04 2.43 6.08
CA LYS A 106 14.11 3.43 5.93
C LYS A 106 14.44 4.16 7.21
N ARG A 107 13.51 4.34 8.15
CA ARG A 107 13.84 4.88 9.47
C ARG A 107 14.78 3.95 10.24
N SER A 108 14.62 2.64 10.09
CA SER A 108 15.57 1.65 10.61
C SER A 108 16.94 1.78 9.94
N GLU A 109 16.97 1.86 8.61
CA GLU A 109 18.21 1.91 7.82
C GLU A 109 18.97 3.24 8.01
N TYR A 110 18.28 4.38 7.98
CA TYR A 110 18.86 5.71 8.20
C TYR A 110 19.39 5.90 9.63
N ASN A 111 18.69 5.34 10.64
CA ASN A 111 19.20 5.33 12.02
C ASN A 111 20.46 4.47 12.15
N SER A 112 20.56 3.37 11.39
CA SER A 112 21.75 2.50 11.39
C SER A 112 22.93 3.08 10.59
N GLU A 113 22.68 3.87 9.55
CA GLU A 113 23.73 4.57 8.81
C GLU A 113 24.18 5.84 9.53
N GLN A 114 23.28 6.55 10.22
CA GLN A 114 23.61 7.77 10.94
C GLN A 114 24.28 7.50 12.31
N SER A 115 24.04 6.34 12.93
CA SER A 115 24.80 5.92 14.12
C SER A 115 26.28 5.66 13.83
N ASN A 116 26.64 5.37 12.58
CA ASN A 116 28.03 5.15 12.16
C ASN A 116 28.77 6.44 11.77
N TYR A 117 28.07 7.58 11.65
CA TYR A 117 28.67 8.87 11.27
C TYR A 117 28.64 9.94 12.38
N SER A 118 28.07 9.62 13.54
CA SER A 118 27.96 10.55 14.68
C SER A 118 29.16 10.45 15.64
N SER A 119 30.38 10.40 15.10
CA SER A 119 31.63 10.52 15.87
C SER A 119 32.65 11.33 15.08
N SER A 120 32.36 12.61 14.86
CA SER A 120 33.36 13.60 14.47
C SER A 120 32.74 14.99 14.63
N GLY A 121 33.39 15.83 15.42
CA GLY A 121 32.78 16.97 16.10
C GLY A 121 32.26 18.07 15.19
N TYR A 122 31.12 18.62 15.58
CA TYR A 122 30.78 20.03 15.44
C TYR A 122 29.93 20.41 16.66
N SER A 123 30.60 21.01 17.63
CA SER A 123 29.98 21.66 18.78
C SER A 123 29.57 23.08 18.37
N ASN A 124 28.42 23.53 18.88
CA ASN A 124 27.86 24.89 18.82
C ASN A 124 26.93 25.24 17.64
N TYR A 125 25.66 24.85 17.79
CA TYR A 125 24.52 25.76 17.58
C TYR A 125 23.35 25.30 18.47
N SER A 126 23.30 25.84 19.68
CA SER A 126 22.20 25.66 20.63
C SER A 126 21.05 26.59 20.23
N GLY A 127 20.01 26.05 19.58
CA GLY A 127 18.84 26.85 19.21
C GLY A 127 17.81 26.21 18.28
N TYR A 128 17.77 24.88 18.12
CA TYR A 128 16.91 24.22 17.12
C TYR A 128 16.23 22.93 17.64
N SER A 129 15.78 22.93 18.90
CA SER A 129 15.13 21.75 19.49
C SER A 129 13.60 21.80 19.51
N GLU A 130 12.96 22.82 18.94
CA GLU A 130 11.49 23.00 19.03
C GLU A 130 10.77 22.93 17.65
N TYR A 131 11.45 22.48 16.60
CA TYR A 131 10.91 22.44 15.23
C TYR A 131 10.69 21.03 14.66
N LYS A 132 10.83 19.97 15.46
CA LYS A 132 10.76 18.58 14.96
C LYS A 132 9.42 17.88 15.13
N GLU A 133 8.48 18.43 15.89
CA GLU A 133 7.26 17.70 16.25
C GLU A 133 5.99 18.15 15.48
N ASN A 134 6.01 19.28 14.77
CA ASN A 134 4.82 19.85 14.10
C ASN A 134 4.92 20.00 12.55
N LYS A 135 5.82 19.28 11.88
CA LYS A 135 6.06 19.47 10.41
C LYS A 135 5.54 18.33 9.52
N TYR A 136 4.61 17.49 10.00
CA TYR A 136 4.13 16.33 9.24
C TYR A 136 2.62 16.30 8.98
N GLU A 137 1.84 17.26 9.48
CA GLU A 137 0.38 17.34 9.23
C GLU A 137 -0.01 18.18 8.01
N ASN A 138 0.92 18.90 7.37
CA ASN A 138 0.59 19.90 6.34
C ASN A 138 1.03 19.52 4.90
N TYR A 139 1.13 18.22 4.58
CA TYR A 139 1.65 17.73 3.28
C TYR A 139 0.57 17.21 2.30
N SER A 140 -0.69 17.60 2.50
CA SER A 140 -1.80 17.20 1.62
C SER A 140 -2.10 18.23 0.51
N LYS A 141 -1.78 19.51 0.70
CA LYS A 141 -2.28 20.61 -0.16
C LYS A 141 -1.29 21.22 -1.17
N ALA A 142 -0.04 20.76 -1.23
CA ALA A 142 1.05 21.40 -2.00
C ALA A 142 1.87 20.40 -2.87
N ARG A 143 1.23 19.38 -3.47
CA ARG A 143 1.95 18.25 -4.11
C ARG A 143 2.62 18.57 -5.46
N ASP A 144 2.10 19.53 -6.23
CA ASP A 144 2.74 20.02 -7.46
C ASP A 144 3.88 21.01 -7.14
N ASP A 145 3.72 21.79 -6.07
CA ASP A 145 4.74 22.72 -5.59
C ASP A 145 6.03 22.01 -5.18
N ILE A 146 5.94 20.79 -4.64
CA ILE A 146 7.12 20.01 -4.23
C ILE A 146 7.98 19.63 -5.42
N VAL A 147 7.39 19.18 -6.54
CA VAL A 147 8.16 18.80 -7.73
C VAL A 147 8.83 20.02 -8.34
N LYS A 148 8.09 21.11 -8.48
CA LYS A 148 8.62 22.38 -8.99
C LYS A 148 9.77 22.90 -8.12
N LYS A 149 9.57 22.94 -6.80
CA LYS A 149 10.60 23.35 -5.83
C LYS A 149 11.81 22.41 -5.85
N TYR A 150 11.60 21.11 -6.09
CA TYR A 150 12.69 20.14 -6.25
C TYR A 150 13.54 20.48 -7.47
N GLU A 151 12.91 20.83 -8.60
CA GLU A 151 13.62 21.19 -9.83
C GLU A 151 14.38 22.51 -9.70
N GLU A 152 13.78 23.52 -9.08
CA GLU A 152 14.45 24.79 -8.74
C GLU A 152 15.71 24.56 -7.87
N TYR A 153 15.63 23.63 -6.93
CA TYR A 153 16.74 23.28 -6.04
C TYR A 153 17.82 22.43 -6.72
N LEU A 154 17.45 21.56 -7.65
CA LEU A 154 18.40 20.87 -8.51
C LEU A 154 19.16 21.87 -9.39
N GLU A 155 18.46 22.85 -9.97
CA GLU A 155 19.05 23.92 -10.76
C GLU A 155 20.01 24.79 -9.92
N TYR A 156 19.61 25.13 -8.68
CA TYR A 156 20.48 25.85 -7.74
C TYR A 156 21.81 25.12 -7.46
N PHE A 157 21.78 23.78 -7.43
CA PHE A 157 22.98 22.94 -7.31
C PHE A 157 23.66 22.60 -8.65
N GLY A 158 23.16 23.13 -9.77
CA GLY A 158 23.69 22.87 -11.11
C GLY A 158 23.52 21.41 -11.55
N ILE A 159 22.56 20.68 -10.96
CA ILE A 159 22.29 19.29 -11.28
C ILE A 159 21.32 19.23 -12.46
N ASN A 160 21.78 18.68 -13.58
CA ASN A 160 20.93 18.50 -14.76
C ASN A 160 19.82 17.49 -14.48
N THR A 161 18.58 17.96 -14.56
CA THR A 161 17.37 17.13 -14.38
C THR A 161 17.29 16.01 -15.41
N LYS A 162 17.88 16.11 -16.61
CA LYS A 162 17.84 15.05 -17.64
C LYS A 162 18.67 13.81 -17.30
N MET A 163 19.53 13.86 -16.28
CA MET A 163 20.33 12.72 -15.82
C MET A 163 19.63 11.96 -14.69
N LYS A 164 19.99 10.69 -14.49
CA LYS A 164 19.49 9.88 -13.38
C LYS A 164 19.91 10.53 -12.04
N ILE A 165 18.96 11.17 -11.37
CA ILE A 165 19.19 11.82 -10.08
C ILE A 165 19.39 10.75 -9.00
N THR A 166 20.48 10.86 -8.24
CA THR A 166 20.80 9.96 -7.13
C THR A 166 21.34 10.74 -5.95
N LEU A 167 21.23 10.20 -4.74
CA LEU A 167 21.82 10.79 -3.53
C LEU A 167 23.32 11.09 -3.69
N LYS A 168 24.06 10.26 -4.45
CA LYS A 168 25.48 10.49 -4.72
C LYS A 168 25.73 11.79 -5.49
N ILE A 169 24.89 12.09 -6.47
CA ILE A 169 24.98 13.32 -7.28
C ILE A 169 24.62 14.54 -6.42
N ILE A 170 23.54 14.46 -5.65
CA ILE A 170 23.11 15.53 -4.73
C ILE A 170 24.22 15.81 -3.70
N LYS A 171 24.78 14.77 -3.07
CA LYS A 171 25.88 14.88 -2.11
C LYS A 171 27.14 15.48 -2.72
N LYS A 172 27.46 15.16 -3.98
CA LYS A 172 28.60 15.74 -4.69
C LYS A 172 28.38 17.22 -4.95
N ALA A 173 27.20 17.62 -5.43
CA ALA A 173 26.87 19.01 -5.71
C ALA A 173 26.85 19.87 -4.43
N TYR A 174 26.24 19.34 -3.36
CA TYR A 174 26.29 19.96 -2.03
C TYR A 174 27.72 20.19 -1.56
N LYS A 175 28.61 19.19 -1.68
CA LYS A 175 30.03 19.34 -1.28
C LYS A 175 30.76 20.42 -2.07
N THR A 176 30.39 20.65 -3.32
CA THR A 176 30.94 21.75 -4.12
C THR A 176 30.40 23.08 -3.61
N LYS A 177 29.09 23.21 -3.48
CA LYS A 177 28.43 24.46 -3.10
C LYS A 177 28.78 24.90 -1.68
N ILE A 178 28.81 23.97 -0.72
CA ILE A 178 29.16 24.28 0.67
C ILE A 178 30.61 24.77 0.78
N LYS A 179 31.54 24.32 -0.08
CA LYS A 179 32.92 24.83 -0.06
C LYS A 179 33.02 26.29 -0.50
N GLU A 180 32.15 26.73 -1.40
CA GLU A 180 32.10 28.11 -1.91
C GLU A 180 31.53 29.10 -0.88
N VAL A 181 30.69 28.61 0.02
CA VAL A 181 29.90 29.46 0.93
C VAL A 181 30.25 29.24 2.41
N HIS A 182 31.08 28.25 2.76
CA HIS A 182 31.39 28.00 4.18
C HIS A 182 32.23 29.15 4.74
N PRO A 183 31.84 29.75 5.90
CA PRO A 183 32.54 30.88 6.48
C PRO A 183 34.01 30.57 6.81
N ASP A 184 34.32 29.37 7.35
CA ASP A 184 35.71 28.96 7.61
C ASP A 184 36.61 28.91 6.37
N LYS A 185 36.03 28.76 5.17
CA LYS A 185 36.78 28.66 3.90
C LYS A 185 36.78 29.97 3.11
N ASN A 186 35.93 30.92 3.49
CA ASN A 186 35.76 32.21 2.84
C ASN A 186 35.85 33.34 3.88
N PRO A 187 37.00 33.48 4.56
CA PRO A 187 37.17 34.49 5.60
C PRO A 187 36.97 35.90 5.01
N GLY A 188 36.15 36.71 5.66
CA GLY A 188 35.85 38.09 5.26
C GLY A 188 34.61 38.27 4.38
N LYS A 189 33.87 37.21 4.06
CA LYS A 189 32.53 37.30 3.44
C LYS A 189 31.48 36.76 4.40
N ASP A 190 30.46 37.55 4.71
CA ASP A 190 29.30 37.05 5.46
C ASP A 190 28.46 36.13 4.57
N THR A 191 28.71 34.84 4.71
CA THR A 191 28.10 33.75 3.91
C THR A 191 27.25 32.84 4.78
N THR A 192 26.90 33.30 5.99
CA THR A 192 26.17 32.54 7.00
C THR A 192 24.77 32.17 6.52
N GLU A 193 24.03 33.13 5.96
CA GLU A 193 22.70 32.91 5.41
C GLU A 193 22.73 31.96 4.19
N GLU A 194 23.74 32.09 3.34
CA GLU A 194 23.89 31.23 2.16
C GLU A 194 24.26 29.80 2.57
N THR A 195 25.04 29.63 3.64
CA THR A 195 25.35 28.33 4.24
C THR A 195 24.10 27.64 4.77
N VAL A 196 23.25 28.37 5.51
CA VAL A 196 21.97 27.84 6.01
C VAL A 196 21.09 27.41 4.84
N LYS A 197 20.94 28.26 3.83
CA LYS A 197 20.16 27.96 2.63
C LYS A 197 20.66 26.71 1.89
N VAL A 198 21.97 26.54 1.73
CA VAL A 198 22.56 25.35 1.08
C VAL A 198 22.26 24.08 1.88
N ASN A 199 22.28 24.14 3.21
CA ASN A 199 21.92 23.01 4.07
C ASN A 199 20.44 22.64 3.97
N GLU A 200 19.55 23.64 4.02
CA GLU A 200 18.10 23.44 3.87
C GLU A 200 17.73 22.84 2.52
N ILE A 201 18.36 23.32 1.44
CA ILE A 201 18.14 22.81 0.08
C ILE A 201 18.58 21.34 -0.01
N LYS A 202 19.75 20.99 0.54
CA LYS A 202 20.21 19.59 0.58
C LYS A 202 19.22 18.71 1.33
N GLU A 203 18.77 19.11 2.51
CA GLU A 203 17.81 18.35 3.30
C GLU A 203 16.49 18.14 2.55
N PHE A 204 15.97 19.19 1.90
CA PHE A 204 14.78 19.09 1.07
C PHE A 204 14.95 18.11 -0.09
N LEU A 205 16.10 18.17 -0.79
CA LEU A 205 16.38 17.28 -1.92
C LEU A 205 16.56 15.82 -1.49
N ASP A 206 17.19 15.57 -0.34
CA ASP A 206 17.38 14.22 0.19
C ASP A 206 16.03 13.61 0.62
N ILE A 207 15.18 14.38 1.29
CA ILE A 207 13.85 13.92 1.75
C ILE A 207 12.91 13.63 0.59
N ASN A 208 12.92 14.47 -0.46
CA ASN A 208 11.94 14.40 -1.55
C ASN A 208 12.44 13.63 -2.79
N LEU A 209 13.65 13.06 -2.79
CA LEU A 209 14.24 12.40 -3.95
C LEU A 209 13.34 11.29 -4.51
N GLU A 210 12.84 10.39 -3.66
CA GLU A 210 12.05 9.25 -4.15
C GLU A 210 10.65 9.67 -4.60
N TYR A 211 10.06 10.69 -3.97
CA TYR A 211 8.82 11.29 -4.45
C TYR A 211 9.00 11.90 -5.84
N TYR A 212 10.11 12.61 -6.04
CA TYR A 212 10.48 13.21 -7.33
C TYR A 212 10.69 12.14 -8.42
N LEU A 213 11.45 11.08 -8.13
CA LEU A 213 11.70 9.98 -9.07
C LEU A 213 10.41 9.23 -9.46
N MET A 214 9.57 8.93 -8.47
CA MET A 214 8.27 8.26 -8.68
C MET A 214 7.35 9.07 -9.60
N LYS A 215 7.22 10.39 -9.36
CA LYS A 215 6.35 11.25 -10.17
C LYS A 215 6.86 11.42 -11.60
N ARG A 216 8.18 11.34 -11.79
CA ARG A 216 8.84 11.49 -13.08
C ARG A 216 8.92 10.18 -13.89
N GLY A 217 8.51 9.06 -13.32
CA GLY A 217 8.42 7.77 -14.01
C GLY A 217 9.76 7.06 -14.20
N PHE A 218 10.71 7.24 -13.27
CA PHE A 218 12.01 6.54 -13.28
C PHE A 218 12.07 5.38 -12.27
#